data_AF-A0A7L9FLI1-F1
#
_entry.id   AF-A0A7L9FLI1-F1
#
_cell.length_a   1.000
_cell.length_b   1.000
_cell.length_c   1.000
_cell.angle_alpha   90.00
_cell.angle_beta   90.00
_cell.angle_gamma   90.00
#
_symmetry.space_group_name_H-M   'P 1'
#
loop_
_entity.id
_entity.type
_entity.pdbx_description
1 polymer ?
#
loop_
_entity_poly.entity_id
_entity_poly.type
_entity_poly.pdbx_seq_one_letter_code
_entity_poly.pdbx_strand_id
1 'polypeptide(L)'
;MLNLSLSEDAIPDKTLRRITFDDPNYDGKYALVAVEDGKPIGFVLGVRRRREPKELVDVQRNLAWVKVFAVKEEYRGKGVATALFDELEERLREDESERVRVSDYSCGIYSVEWI
;
A
#
# COMPACT_ATOMS: atom_id res chain seq x y z
N MET A 1 8.47 -2.07 -12.67
CA MET A 1 8.73 -0.91 -11.81
C MET A 1 9.15 -1.37 -10.41
N LEU A 2 8.30 -2.07 -9.63
CA LEU A 2 8.67 -2.56 -8.29
C LEU A 2 9.96 -3.40 -8.27
N ASN A 3 10.03 -4.49 -9.06
CA ASN A 3 11.24 -5.34 -9.10
C ASN A 3 12.47 -4.67 -9.72
N LEU A 4 12.30 -3.55 -10.45
CA LEU A 4 13.44 -2.75 -10.92
C LEU A 4 13.96 -1.81 -9.81
N SER A 5 13.15 -1.54 -8.80
CA SER A 5 13.43 -0.60 -7.71
C SER A 5 13.70 -1.29 -6.37
N LEU A 6 13.31 -2.56 -6.23
CA LEU A 6 13.49 -3.43 -5.07
C LEU A 6 14.29 -4.66 -5.51
N SER A 7 15.57 -4.48 -5.85
CA SER A 7 16.43 -5.56 -6.37
C SER A 7 16.61 -6.72 -5.38
N GLU A 8 16.65 -6.40 -4.09
CA GLU A 8 16.83 -7.36 -3.00
C GLU A 8 15.51 -7.94 -2.48
N ASP A 9 14.38 -7.34 -2.86
CA ASP A 9 13.02 -7.70 -2.42
C ASP A 9 12.11 -7.89 -3.63
N ALA A 10 12.35 -8.97 -4.37
CA ALA A 10 11.52 -9.31 -5.51
C ALA A 10 10.05 -9.50 -5.08
N ILE A 11 9.16 -8.81 -5.76
CA ILE A 11 7.70 -8.92 -5.63
C ILE A 11 7.18 -9.63 -6.88
N PRO A 12 6.94 -10.95 -6.81
CA PRO A 12 6.30 -11.68 -7.89
C PRO A 12 4.91 -11.13 -8.19
N ASP A 13 4.44 -11.28 -9.43
CA ASP A 13 3.10 -10.84 -9.84
C ASP A 13 2.00 -11.42 -8.95
N LYS A 14 2.15 -12.68 -8.51
CA LYS A 14 1.23 -13.32 -7.55
C LYS A 14 1.16 -12.57 -6.21
N THR A 15 2.30 -12.05 -5.72
CA THR A 15 2.37 -11.30 -4.48
C THR A 15 1.72 -9.94 -4.66
N LEU A 16 2.02 -9.26 -5.78
CA LEU A 16 1.41 -7.97 -6.11
C LEU A 16 -0.11 -8.09 -6.22
N ARG A 17 -0.61 -9.09 -6.98
CA ARG A 17 -2.04 -9.36 -7.13
C ARG A 17 -2.71 -9.66 -5.79
N ARG A 18 -2.04 -10.41 -4.92
CA ARG A 18 -2.54 -10.74 -3.58
C ARG A 18 -2.70 -9.50 -2.69
N ILE A 19 -1.72 -8.59 -2.70
CA ILE A 19 -1.77 -7.38 -1.86
C ILE A 19 -2.60 -6.25 -2.48
N THR A 20 -3.00 -6.38 -3.75
CA THR A 20 -3.93 -5.47 -4.43
C THR A 20 -5.26 -6.15 -4.67
N PHE A 21 -5.51 -6.66 -5.87
CA PHE A 21 -6.81 -7.06 -6.38
C PHE A 21 -7.50 -8.17 -5.60
N ASP A 22 -6.74 -9.06 -4.96
CA ASP A 22 -7.30 -10.14 -4.14
C ASP A 22 -7.52 -9.73 -2.67
N ASP A 23 -7.02 -8.57 -2.23
CA ASP A 23 -7.31 -8.09 -0.88
C ASP A 23 -8.70 -7.47 -0.85
N PRO A 24 -9.64 -7.99 -0.05
CA PRO A 24 -10.98 -7.41 0.08
C PRO A 24 -10.96 -5.96 0.57
N ASN A 25 -9.89 -5.48 1.20
CA ASN A 25 -9.74 -4.11 1.65
C ASN A 25 -9.08 -3.19 0.62
N TYR A 26 -8.72 -3.70 -0.55
CA TYR A 26 -8.14 -2.89 -1.61
C TYR A 26 -9.08 -1.75 -2.03
N ASP A 27 -8.48 -0.58 -2.19
CA ASP A 27 -9.11 0.62 -2.70
C ASP A 27 -8.07 1.33 -3.59
N GLY A 28 -8.39 1.45 -4.88
CA GLY A 28 -7.46 1.99 -5.88
C GLY A 28 -7.05 3.44 -5.61
N LYS A 29 -7.82 4.18 -4.81
CA LYS A 29 -7.47 5.55 -4.43
C LYS A 29 -6.20 5.65 -3.59
N TYR A 30 -5.76 4.57 -2.94
CA TYR A 30 -4.52 4.51 -2.16
C TYR A 30 -3.36 3.84 -2.91
N ALA A 31 -3.57 3.46 -4.18
CA ALA A 31 -2.53 2.92 -5.05
C ALA A 31 -2.01 4.02 -5.97
N LEU A 32 -0.97 4.73 -5.54
CA LEU A 32 -0.47 5.92 -6.22
C LEU A 32 0.76 5.60 -7.06
N VAL A 33 0.85 6.22 -8.24
CA VAL A 33 1.99 6.11 -9.15
C VAL A 33 2.53 7.52 -9.41
N ALA A 34 3.81 7.74 -9.16
CA ALA A 34 4.50 8.96 -9.60
C ALA A 34 4.91 8.79 -11.05
N VAL A 35 4.61 9.78 -11.89
CA VAL A 35 4.87 9.74 -13.34
C VAL A 35 5.67 10.97 -13.74
N GLU A 36 6.76 10.76 -14.48
CA GLU A 36 7.53 11.81 -15.13
C GLU A 36 7.73 11.42 -16.61
N ASP A 37 7.47 12.35 -17.53
CA ASP A 37 7.52 12.12 -18.98
C ASP A 37 6.75 10.88 -19.45
N GLY A 38 5.57 10.64 -18.86
CA GLY A 38 4.72 9.49 -19.15
C GLY A 38 5.24 8.14 -18.63
N LYS A 39 6.34 8.13 -17.88
CA LYS A 39 6.93 6.91 -17.31
C LYS A 39 6.67 6.83 -15.80
N PRO A 40 6.28 5.65 -15.28
CA PRO A 40 6.21 5.45 -13.83
C PRO A 40 7.62 5.48 -13.23
N ILE A 41 7.84 6.36 -12.25
CA ILE A 41 9.11 6.54 -11.54
C ILE A 41 9.04 6.19 -10.05
N GLY A 42 7.83 6.08 -9.50
CA GLY A 42 7.61 5.63 -8.14
C GLY A 42 6.21 5.11 -7.93
N PHE A 43 6.00 4.41 -6.83
CA PHE A 43 4.71 3.83 -6.45
C PHE A 43 4.60 3.69 -4.94
N VAL A 44 3.39 3.86 -4.43
CA VAL A 44 3.03 3.50 -3.05
C VAL A 44 1.65 2.85 -3.04
N LEU A 45 1.49 1.84 -2.20
CA LEU A 45 0.23 1.15 -1.95
C LEU A 45 -0.14 1.30 -0.47
N GLY A 46 -1.11 2.18 -0.21
CA GLY A 46 -1.80 2.27 1.05
C GLY A 46 -3.01 1.34 1.14
N VAL A 47 -3.53 1.14 2.35
CA VAL A 47 -4.78 0.42 2.62
C VAL A 47 -5.41 0.88 3.93
N ARG A 48 -6.74 0.85 3.97
CA ARG A 48 -7.54 0.91 5.20
C ARG A 48 -8.36 -0.36 5.32
N ARG A 49 -8.54 -0.88 6.53
CA ARG A 49 -9.40 -2.04 6.75
C ARG A 49 -10.87 -1.59 6.72
N ARG A 50 -11.58 -1.92 5.62
CA ARG A 50 -12.96 -1.45 5.36
C ARG A 50 -13.96 -2.59 5.18
N ARG A 51 -13.49 -3.78 4.80
CA ARG A 51 -14.36 -4.91 4.45
C ARG A 51 -14.11 -6.12 5.33
N GLU A 52 -12.85 -6.53 5.52
CA GLU A 52 -12.53 -7.79 6.22
C GLU A 52 -11.24 -7.72 7.07
N PRO A 53 -11.14 -8.52 8.15
CA PRO A 53 -12.25 -9.23 8.76
C PRO A 53 -13.15 -8.23 9.51
N LYS A 54 -14.47 -8.45 9.48
CA LYS A 54 -15.48 -7.49 9.94
C LYS A 54 -15.27 -7.02 11.39
N GLU A 55 -14.86 -7.92 12.27
CA GLU A 55 -14.58 -7.65 13.68
C GLU A 55 -13.43 -6.65 13.90
N LEU A 56 -12.51 -6.51 12.92
CA LEU A 56 -11.41 -5.57 12.99
C LEU A 56 -11.69 -4.25 12.28
N VAL A 57 -12.75 -4.15 11.46
CA VAL A 57 -13.05 -2.94 10.69
C VAL A 57 -13.28 -1.74 11.63
N ASP A 58 -14.16 -1.90 12.62
CA ASP A 58 -14.46 -0.80 13.56
C ASP A 58 -13.30 -0.53 14.53
N VAL A 59 -12.63 -1.59 15.01
CA VAL A 59 -11.49 -1.49 15.94
C VAL A 59 -10.31 -0.75 15.31
N GLN A 60 -10.11 -0.91 14.00
CA GLN A 60 -8.98 -0.34 13.27
C GLN A 60 -9.39 0.78 12.31
N ARG A 61 -10.58 1.35 12.48
CA ARG A 61 -11.14 2.35 11.55
C ARG A 61 -10.25 3.59 11.38
N ASN A 62 -9.53 4.00 12.43
CA ASN A 62 -8.61 5.14 12.40
C ASN A 62 -7.17 4.76 11.97
N LEU A 63 -6.92 3.49 11.65
CA LEU A 63 -5.61 3.00 11.20
C LEU A 63 -5.58 2.81 9.68
N ALA A 64 -4.42 3.10 9.11
CA ALA A 64 -4.07 2.78 7.75
C ALA A 64 -2.67 2.17 7.69
N TRP A 65 -2.35 1.54 6.55
CA TRP A 65 -1.08 0.90 6.34
C TRP A 65 -0.51 1.19 4.97
N VAL A 66 0.82 1.24 4.88
CA VAL A 66 1.57 1.13 3.63
C VAL A 66 2.04 -0.31 3.48
N LYS A 67 1.58 -0.99 2.43
CA LYS A 67 1.97 -2.37 2.12
C LYS A 67 3.28 -2.45 1.37
N VAL A 68 3.48 -1.54 0.43
CA VAL A 68 4.69 -1.47 -0.40
C VAL A 68 4.85 -0.05 -0.93
N PHE A 69 6.10 0.38 -1.08
CA PHE A 69 6.46 1.55 -1.86
C PHE A 69 7.79 1.31 -2.56
N ALA A 70 8.03 2.00 -3.67
CA ALA A 70 9.32 2.00 -4.32
C ALA A 70 9.51 3.27 -5.14
N VAL A 71 10.76 3.71 -5.24
CA VAL A 71 11.20 4.75 -6.17
C VAL A 71 12.36 4.18 -6.97
N LYS A 72 12.31 4.38 -8.29
CA LYS A 72 13.41 4.02 -9.20
C LYS A 72 14.73 4.61 -8.71
N GLU A 73 15.81 3.86 -8.83
CA GLU A 73 17.09 4.23 -8.24
C GLU A 73 17.59 5.60 -8.72
N GLU A 74 17.48 5.87 -10.03
CA GLU A 74 17.88 7.13 -10.65
C GLU A 74 17.00 8.35 -10.25
N TYR A 75 15.92 8.09 -9.50
CA TYR A 75 14.96 9.08 -9.01
C TYR A 75 14.97 9.24 -7.48
N ARG A 76 15.81 8.48 -6.76
CA ARG A 76 15.97 8.62 -5.31
C ARG A 76 16.64 9.94 -4.95
N GLY A 77 16.36 10.44 -3.75
CA GLY A 77 16.90 11.73 -3.26
C GLY A 77 16.30 12.98 -3.92
N LYS A 78 15.31 12.82 -4.81
CA LYS A 78 14.64 13.92 -5.55
C LYS A 78 13.25 14.27 -5.01
N GLY A 79 12.89 13.80 -3.81
CA GLY A 79 11.57 14.08 -3.22
C GLY A 79 10.40 13.26 -3.76
N VAL A 80 10.61 12.30 -4.67
CA VAL A 80 9.53 11.45 -5.24
C VAL A 80 8.79 10.67 -4.16
N ALA A 81 9.51 10.08 -3.21
CA ALA A 81 8.89 9.37 -2.09
C ALA A 81 8.08 10.34 -1.23
N THR A 82 8.63 11.50 -0.90
CA THR A 82 7.93 12.54 -0.13
C THR A 82 6.60 12.92 -0.79
N ALA A 83 6.60 13.25 -2.09
CA ALA A 83 5.37 13.58 -2.81
C ALA A 83 4.34 12.42 -2.81
N LEU A 84 4.80 11.17 -2.95
CA LEU A 84 3.91 9.99 -2.88
C LEU A 84 3.29 9.80 -1.48
N PHE A 85 4.08 10.01 -0.43
CA PHE A 85 3.61 9.87 0.95
C PHE A 85 2.71 11.02 1.37
N ASP A 86 3.04 12.27 0.99
CA ASP A 86 2.21 13.44 1.28
C ASP A 86 0.79 13.29 0.69
N GLU A 87 0.71 12.91 -0.60
CA GLU A 87 -0.56 12.64 -1.28
C GLU A 87 -1.32 11.46 -0.65
N LEU A 88 -0.61 10.39 -0.28
CA LEU A 88 -1.24 9.24 0.36
C LEU A 88 -1.81 9.60 1.74
N GLU A 89 -1.04 10.33 2.54
CA GLU A 89 -1.44 10.76 3.88
C GLU A 89 -2.62 11.74 3.82
N GLU A 90 -2.66 12.62 2.83
CA GLU A 90 -3.81 13.51 2.58
C GLU A 90 -5.08 12.69 2.32
N ARG A 91 -5.05 11.76 1.36
CA ARG A 91 -6.20 10.88 1.05
C ARG A 91 -6.63 10.05 2.26
N LEU A 92 -5.68 9.53 3.03
CA LEU A 92 -5.97 8.75 4.23
C LEU A 92 -6.62 9.61 5.32
N ARG A 93 -6.17 10.86 5.48
CA ARG A 93 -6.72 11.82 6.45
C ARG A 93 -8.13 12.27 6.08
N GLU A 94 -8.39 12.54 4.79
CA GLU A 94 -9.75 12.81 4.28
C GLU A 94 -10.72 11.67 4.58
N ASP A 95 -10.18 10.47 4.66
CA ASP A 95 -10.88 9.25 5.02
C ASP A 95 -10.84 8.93 6.52
N GLU A 96 -10.51 9.88 7.40
CA GLU A 96 -10.53 9.74 8.87
C GLU A 96 -9.49 8.76 9.45
N SER A 97 -8.43 8.44 8.71
CA SER A 97 -7.27 7.75 9.30
C SER A 97 -6.42 8.74 10.09
N GLU A 98 -6.15 8.40 11.36
CA GLU A 98 -5.34 9.19 12.29
C GLU A 98 -3.89 8.71 12.33
N ARG A 99 -3.63 7.45 11.96
CA ARG A 99 -2.30 6.84 12.04
C ARG A 99 -2.05 5.96 10.82
N VAL A 100 -0.84 6.09 10.27
CA VAL A 100 -0.34 5.23 9.20
C VAL A 100 0.80 4.37 9.74
N ARG A 101 0.75 3.07 9.45
CA ARG A 101 1.83 2.12 9.79
C ARG A 101 2.47 1.57 8.53
N VAL A 102 3.68 1.07 8.65
CA VAL A 102 4.41 0.46 7.53
C VAL A 102 4.64 -1.01 7.84
N SER A 103 4.33 -1.89 6.88
CA SER A 103 4.69 -3.31 6.87
C SER A 103 3.97 -4.26 7.86
N ASP A 104 3.34 -3.78 8.95
CA ASP A 104 2.63 -4.66 9.91
C ASP A 104 1.19 -5.03 9.49
N TYR A 105 0.81 -4.79 8.23
CA TYR A 105 -0.53 -5.12 7.74
C TYR A 105 -0.66 -6.62 7.46
N SER A 106 -1.51 -7.29 8.24
CA SER A 106 -1.96 -8.64 7.91
C SER A 106 -3.00 -8.59 6.78
N CYS A 107 -2.54 -8.85 5.56
CA CYS A 107 -3.40 -9.22 4.44
C CYS A 107 -3.93 -10.62 4.74
N GLY A 108 -5.19 -10.70 5.18
CA GLY A 108 -5.76 -11.90 5.79
C GLY A 108 -5.45 -13.19 5.03
N ILE A 109 -4.70 -14.08 5.66
CA ILE A 109 -4.82 -15.53 5.49
C ILE A 109 -5.07 -16.05 6.91
N TYR A 110 -6.33 -16.04 7.33
CA TYR A 110 -6.79 -16.92 8.39
C TYR A 110 -7.84 -17.83 7.77
N SER A 111 -7.43 -18.83 7.01
CA SER A 111 -8.16 -20.09 7.02
C SER A 111 -7.83 -20.75 8.36
N VAL A 112 -8.54 -20.33 9.41
CA VAL A 112 -8.68 -21.17 10.60
C VAL A 112 -9.63 -22.30 10.22
N GLU A 113 -9.06 -23.39 9.70
CA GLU A 113 -9.72 -24.68 9.80
C GLU A 113 -9.65 -25.07 11.28
N TRP A 114 -10.82 -25.08 11.93
CA TRP A 114 -10.96 -25.71 13.23
C TRP A 114 -10.80 -27.23 13.01
N ILE A 115 -9.75 -27.81 13.61
CA ILE A 115 -9.72 -29.24 13.94
C ILE A 115 -10.47 -29.42 15.27
#